data_AF-A0A935QYQ0-F1
#
_entry.id   AF-A0A935QYQ0-F1
#
_cell.length_a   1.000
_cell.length_b   1.000
_cell.length_c   1.000
_cell.angle_alpha   90.00
_cell.angle_beta   90.00
_cell.angle_gamma   90.00
#
_symmetry.space_group_name_H-M   'P 1'
#
loop_
_entity.id
_entity.type
_entity.pdbx_description
1 polymer ?
#
loop_
_entity_poly.entity_id
_entity_poly.type
_entity_poly.pdbx_seq_one_letter_code
_entity_poly.pdbx_strand_id
1 'polypeptide(L)'
;MGPDAEETAYNGLDDDCDPLTPDDDLDGDGFGLSDDCDDDTAEVNPDAEERCDGLDNNCDGLTDDGAAAPTTWYADLDLDGYGDGAVITSACDAPTGHRAQRDCDDSEIR
;
A
#
# COMPACT_ATOMS: atom_id res chain seq x y z
N MET A 1 24.96 -9.04 25.78
CA MET A 1 24.89 -10.51 25.97
C MET A 1 24.65 -10.93 27.43
N GLY A 2 23.39 -10.97 27.85
CA GLY A 2 22.90 -11.57 29.11
C GLY A 2 21.44 -11.18 29.42
N PRO A 3 20.71 -11.95 30.25
CA PRO A 3 19.24 -11.88 30.46
C PRO A 3 18.63 -10.54 30.91
N ASP A 4 19.46 -9.57 31.27
CA ASP A 4 19.04 -8.23 31.72
C ASP A 4 19.70 -7.12 30.87
N ALA A 5 20.31 -7.48 29.74
CA ALA A 5 20.82 -6.51 28.78
C ALA A 5 19.66 -5.96 27.94
N GLU A 6 19.87 -4.79 27.34
CA GLU A 6 18.99 -4.31 26.29
C GLU A 6 19.46 -4.92 24.97
N GLU A 7 18.53 -5.37 24.13
CA GLU A 7 18.86 -5.74 22.76
C GLU A 7 19.34 -4.52 21.97
N THR A 8 20.45 -4.71 21.27
CA THR A 8 20.96 -3.71 20.33
C THR A 8 20.61 -4.15 18.93
N ALA A 9 19.54 -3.59 18.39
CA ALA A 9 19.01 -3.93 17.06
C ALA A 9 20.07 -4.00 15.95
N TYR A 10 19.91 -4.99 15.07
CA TYR A 10 20.67 -5.26 13.86
C TYR A 10 22.17 -5.50 14.08
N ASN A 11 22.56 -5.99 15.26
CA ASN A 11 23.97 -6.30 15.53
C ASN A 11 24.31 -7.79 15.31
N GLY A 12 23.30 -8.60 14.97
CA GLY A 12 23.41 -10.03 14.66
C GLY A 12 23.71 -10.87 15.91
N LEU A 13 23.39 -10.34 17.10
CA LEU A 13 23.65 -10.94 18.39
C LEU A 13 22.38 -10.83 19.24
N ASP A 14 21.93 -11.98 19.73
CA ASP A 14 20.97 -12.09 20.83
C ASP A 14 21.60 -11.53 22.12
N ASP A 15 21.39 -10.22 22.32
CA ASP A 15 22.12 -9.44 23.31
C ASP A 15 21.56 -9.62 24.71
N ASP A 16 20.28 -10.00 24.82
CA ASP A 16 19.60 -10.19 26.08
C ASP A 16 19.21 -11.66 26.36
N CYS A 17 19.57 -12.62 25.50
CA CYS A 17 19.22 -14.03 25.66
C CYS A 17 17.69 -14.29 25.72
N ASP A 18 16.85 -13.37 25.24
CA ASP A 18 15.41 -13.54 25.11
C ASP A 18 15.06 -13.76 23.62
N PRO A 19 14.59 -14.95 23.21
CA PRO A 19 14.23 -15.22 21.82
C PRO A 19 12.95 -14.50 21.36
N LEU A 20 12.33 -13.69 22.23
CA LEU A 20 11.13 -12.90 21.95
C LEU A 20 11.42 -11.42 21.72
N THR A 21 12.62 -10.95 22.04
CA THR A 21 13.15 -9.65 21.60
C THR A 21 13.86 -9.92 20.29
N PRO A 22 13.30 -9.48 19.15
CA PRO A 22 13.90 -9.83 17.88
C PRO A 22 14.91 -8.75 17.46
N ASP A 23 16.18 -9.14 17.40
CA ASP A 23 17.30 -8.31 16.93
C ASP A 23 17.10 -7.77 15.49
N ASP A 24 16.36 -8.52 14.66
CA ASP A 24 16.14 -8.24 13.24
C ASP A 24 14.65 -8.08 12.83
N ASP A 25 13.69 -8.16 13.78
CA ASP A 25 12.21 -8.09 13.57
C ASP A 25 11.60 -7.18 14.66
N LEU A 26 11.78 -5.87 14.52
CA LEU A 26 11.51 -4.92 15.62
C LEU A 26 10.02 -4.74 15.92
N ASP A 27 9.14 -5.05 14.98
CA ASP A 27 7.69 -4.93 15.14
C ASP A 27 6.97 -6.25 15.47
N GLY A 28 7.65 -7.39 15.34
CA GLY A 28 7.20 -8.70 15.80
C GLY A 28 6.15 -9.35 14.89
N ASP A 29 6.16 -9.03 13.60
CA ASP A 29 5.23 -9.60 12.63
C ASP A 29 5.71 -10.90 11.96
N GLY A 30 6.96 -11.27 12.23
CA GLY A 30 7.60 -12.49 11.76
C GLY A 30 8.41 -12.33 10.49
N PHE A 31 8.58 -11.10 9.99
CA PHE A 31 9.50 -10.73 8.92
C PHE A 31 10.67 -9.95 9.50
N GLY A 32 11.88 -10.24 9.02
CA GLY A 32 13.05 -9.47 9.43
C GLY A 32 13.36 -8.37 8.43
N LEU A 33 14.12 -7.34 8.83
CA LEU A 33 14.50 -6.17 8.02
C LEU A 33 15.00 -6.47 6.59
N SER A 34 15.53 -7.67 6.33
CA SER A 34 15.96 -8.04 4.97
C SER A 34 14.80 -8.31 4.00
N ASP A 35 13.66 -8.74 4.55
CA ASP A 35 12.43 -9.08 3.83
C ASP A 35 11.30 -8.06 4.13
N ASP A 36 11.39 -7.32 5.24
CA ASP A 36 10.46 -6.25 5.63
C ASP A 36 10.96 -4.85 5.20
N CYS A 37 10.09 -4.10 4.53
CA CYS A 37 10.36 -2.73 4.11
C CYS A 37 10.11 -1.68 5.21
N ASP A 38 9.41 -2.03 6.28
CA ASP A 38 9.12 -1.17 7.44
C ASP A 38 9.09 -1.98 8.74
N ASP A 39 10.27 -2.34 9.22
CA ASP A 39 10.51 -3.11 10.45
C ASP A 39 10.05 -2.40 11.76
N ASP A 40 9.44 -1.21 11.67
CA ASP A 40 8.80 -0.53 12.80
C ASP A 40 7.26 -0.73 12.80
N THR A 41 6.68 -1.40 11.78
CA THR A 41 5.24 -1.47 11.53
C THR A 41 4.74 -2.86 11.11
N ALA A 42 4.25 -3.62 12.09
CA ALA A 42 3.79 -5.01 11.91
C ALA A 42 2.64 -5.25 10.91
N GLU A 43 2.04 -4.20 10.36
CA GLU A 43 1.02 -4.28 9.30
C GLU A 43 1.58 -4.05 7.89
N VAL A 44 2.86 -3.66 7.78
CA VAL A 44 3.57 -3.41 6.53
C VAL A 44 4.63 -4.49 6.40
N ASN A 45 4.35 -5.51 5.61
CA ASN A 45 5.23 -6.67 5.48
C ASN A 45 4.86 -7.53 4.27
N PRO A 46 5.73 -8.47 3.85
CA PRO A 46 5.50 -9.32 2.69
C PRO A 46 4.15 -10.07 2.60
N ASP A 47 3.47 -10.31 3.73
CA ASP A 47 2.17 -11.01 3.76
C ASP A 47 0.97 -10.06 3.90
N ALA A 48 1.20 -8.76 4.04
CA ALA A 48 0.13 -7.78 4.15
C ALA A 48 -0.68 -7.63 2.85
N GLU A 49 -1.94 -7.21 2.98
CA GLU A 49 -2.76 -6.86 1.82
C GLU A 49 -2.47 -5.42 1.40
N GLU A 50 -2.25 -5.20 0.10
CA GLU A 50 -2.16 -3.86 -0.47
C GLU A 50 -3.45 -3.08 -0.23
N ARG A 51 -3.26 -1.82 0.14
CA ARG A 51 -4.31 -0.84 0.39
C ARG A 51 -4.00 0.38 -0.44
N CYS A 52 -5.04 1.14 -0.79
CA CYS A 52 -4.87 2.33 -1.60
C CYS A 52 -4.54 3.49 -0.65
N ASP A 53 -3.36 3.46 -0.03
CA ASP A 53 -2.93 4.37 1.04
C ASP A 53 -1.60 5.11 0.80
N GLY A 54 -1.08 5.04 -0.41
CA GLY A 54 0.19 5.62 -0.83
C GLY A 54 1.41 4.86 -0.31
N LEU A 55 1.23 3.66 0.23
CA LEU A 55 2.29 2.84 0.79
C LEU A 55 2.44 1.52 0.03
N ASP A 56 3.62 0.95 0.20
CA ASP A 56 3.94 -0.41 -0.20
C ASP A 56 3.74 -1.25 1.06
N ASN A 57 2.49 -1.63 1.33
CA ASN A 57 2.12 -2.30 2.57
C ASN A 57 2.57 -3.75 2.53
N ASN A 58 2.59 -4.36 1.36
CA ASN A 58 3.02 -5.73 1.19
C ASN A 58 4.52 -5.87 0.88
N CYS A 59 5.29 -4.78 1.00
CA CYS A 59 6.73 -4.70 0.78
C CYS A 59 7.22 -5.32 -0.54
N ASP A 60 6.41 -5.23 -1.59
CA ASP A 60 6.74 -5.79 -2.90
C ASP A 60 7.47 -4.79 -3.83
N GLY A 61 7.66 -3.56 -3.36
CA GLY A 61 8.31 -2.45 -4.05
C GLY A 61 7.36 -1.56 -4.84
N LEU A 62 6.05 -1.78 -4.74
CA LEU A 62 5.02 -1.03 -5.45
C LEU A 62 4.01 -0.40 -4.49
N THR A 63 3.69 0.86 -4.74
CA THR A 63 2.70 1.59 -3.94
C THR A 63 1.28 1.35 -4.44
N ASP A 64 0.39 0.99 -3.53
CA ASP A 64 -1.06 0.81 -3.75
C ASP A 64 -1.40 -0.19 -4.85
N ASP A 65 -0.52 -1.14 -5.16
CA ASP A 65 -0.70 -1.99 -6.35
C ASP A 65 -1.73 -3.09 -6.09
N GLY A 66 -2.86 -3.00 -6.80
CA GLY A 66 -3.95 -3.96 -6.57
C GLY A 66 -4.61 -3.79 -5.19
N ALA A 67 -4.32 -2.68 -4.54
CA ALA A 67 -5.05 -2.17 -3.39
C ALA A 67 -6.56 -2.36 -3.54
N ALA A 68 -7.26 -2.88 -2.55
CA ALA A 68 -8.73 -2.95 -2.60
C ALA A 68 -9.36 -1.56 -2.80
N ALA A 69 -10.11 -1.25 -3.88
CA ALA A 69 -10.00 -1.72 -5.26
C ALA A 69 -9.89 -0.48 -6.18
N PRO A 70 -8.94 -0.40 -7.12
CA PRO A 70 -8.93 0.62 -8.16
C PRO A 70 -10.26 0.75 -8.87
N THR A 71 -10.75 1.97 -8.97
CA THR A 71 -12.06 2.32 -9.50
C THR A 71 -11.95 2.67 -10.99
N THR A 72 -12.98 2.32 -11.80
CA THR A 72 -13.06 2.83 -13.18
C THR A 72 -13.40 4.31 -13.12
N TRP A 73 -12.79 5.11 -13.96
CA TRP A 73 -13.07 6.53 -14.13
C TRP A 73 -13.24 6.84 -15.63
N TYR A 74 -14.02 7.85 -15.97
CA TYR A 74 -14.49 8.21 -17.30
C TYR A 74 -14.19 9.72 -17.46
N ALA A 75 -13.43 10.16 -18.45
CA ALA A 75 -12.97 11.52 -18.59
C ALA A 75 -14.12 12.48 -18.81
N ASP A 76 -14.18 13.52 -18.00
CA ASP A 76 -15.22 14.53 -18.01
C ASP A 76 -14.69 15.71 -18.85
N LEU A 77 -14.75 15.56 -20.18
CA LEU A 77 -14.08 16.47 -21.13
C LEU A 77 -14.76 17.84 -21.23
N ASP A 78 -16.09 17.87 -21.12
CA ASP A 78 -16.93 19.06 -21.17
C ASP A 78 -17.32 19.58 -19.78
N LEU A 79 -16.93 18.86 -18.73
CA LEU A 79 -17.06 19.25 -17.33
C LEU A 79 -18.52 19.27 -16.84
N ASP A 80 -19.35 18.37 -17.35
CA ASP A 80 -20.76 18.24 -17.00
C ASP A 80 -21.03 17.27 -15.82
N GLY A 81 -20.00 16.53 -15.43
CA GLY A 81 -20.02 15.64 -14.27
C GLY A 81 -20.27 14.17 -14.59
N TYR A 82 -20.51 13.83 -15.85
CA TYR A 82 -20.46 12.46 -16.33
C TYR A 82 -19.15 12.26 -17.05
N GLY A 83 -18.56 11.09 -16.81
CA GLY A 83 -17.42 10.80 -17.62
C GLY A 83 -17.89 10.30 -18.97
N ASP A 84 -17.26 10.87 -19.98
CA ASP A 84 -17.42 10.44 -21.35
C ASP A 84 -17.21 8.93 -21.39
N GLY A 85 -18.27 8.20 -21.75
CA GLY A 85 -18.21 6.76 -21.91
C GLY A 85 -17.17 6.32 -22.95
N ALA A 86 -16.69 7.27 -23.77
CA ALA A 86 -15.65 7.14 -24.78
C ALA A 86 -14.24 7.53 -24.30
N VAL A 87 -14.06 8.17 -23.13
CA VAL A 87 -12.73 8.51 -22.58
C VAL A 87 -12.66 7.99 -21.16
N ILE A 88 -11.74 7.08 -20.80
CA ILE A 88 -11.74 6.42 -19.47
C ILE A 88 -10.33 6.23 -18.93
N THR A 89 -10.22 6.08 -17.62
CA THR A 89 -8.98 5.79 -16.90
C THR A 89 -9.33 5.00 -15.63
N SER A 90 -8.42 4.20 -15.13
CA SER A 90 -8.61 3.54 -13.83
C SER A 90 -7.35 3.76 -13.04
N ALA A 91 -7.48 4.10 -11.76
CA ALA A 91 -6.39 3.95 -10.82
C ALA A 91 -6.98 3.46 -9.50
N CYS A 92 -6.06 3.08 -8.59
CA CYS A 92 -6.38 2.81 -7.19
C CYS A 92 -7.26 3.97 -6.67
N ASP A 93 -6.90 5.16 -7.18
CA ASP A 93 -7.63 6.42 -7.17
C ASP A 93 -8.23 6.87 -8.52
N ALA A 94 -8.82 8.06 -8.52
CA ALA A 94 -9.22 8.78 -9.73
C ALA A 94 -8.05 9.48 -10.40
N PRO A 95 -7.73 9.15 -11.66
CA PRO A 95 -6.83 9.95 -12.47
C PRO A 95 -7.48 11.27 -12.91
N THR A 96 -6.65 12.29 -13.14
CA THR A 96 -7.10 13.67 -13.36
C THR A 96 -8.05 13.76 -14.54
N GLY A 97 -9.21 14.37 -14.30
CA GLY A 97 -10.20 14.63 -15.34
C GLY A 97 -11.14 13.47 -15.59
N HIS A 98 -11.30 12.49 -14.68
CA HIS A 98 -12.15 11.31 -14.89
C HIS A 98 -13.14 11.01 -13.72
N ARG A 99 -14.20 10.21 -13.96
CA ARG A 99 -15.39 9.94 -13.08
C ARG A 99 -15.81 8.49 -13.07
N ALA A 100 -16.26 7.88 -11.98
CA ALA A 100 -16.58 6.44 -11.99
C ALA A 100 -17.87 5.97 -12.67
N GLN A 101 -18.62 6.90 -13.25
CA GLN A 101 -19.93 6.64 -13.85
C GLN A 101 -19.94 7.07 -15.33
N ARG A 102 -20.53 6.23 -16.19
CA ARG A 102 -20.76 6.53 -17.61
C ARG A 102 -21.95 7.48 -17.75
N ASP A 103 -21.86 8.43 -18.67
CA ASP A 103 -23.05 9.02 -19.25
C ASP A 103 -23.92 7.90 -19.87
N CYS A 104 -25.21 7.91 -19.55
CA CYS A 104 -26.15 6.93 -20.10
C CYS A 104 -26.77 7.39 -21.43
N ASP A 105 -26.46 8.60 -21.89
CA ASP A 105 -26.83 9.14 -23.20
C ASP A 105 -25.57 9.47 -24.03
N ASP A 106 -25.07 8.50 -24.80
CA ASP A 106 -23.88 8.62 -25.66
C ASP A 106 -24.03 9.67 -26.81
N SER A 107 -24.99 10.63 -26.75
CA SER A 107 -25.34 11.50 -27.88
C SER A 107 -25.56 13.00 -27.64
N GLU A 108 -25.46 13.55 -26.44
CA GLU A 108 -25.68 15.00 -26.23
C GLU A 108 -24.41 15.72 -25.77
N ILE A 109 -23.67 16.25 -26.75
CA ILE A 109 -22.93 17.51 -26.56
C ILE A 109 -23.99 18.60 -26.31
N ARG A 110 -23.93 19.32 -25.19
CA ARG A 110 -24.62 20.61 -25.09
C ARG A 110 -23.76 21.74 -24.56
#